data_AF-A0A6G2FVA8-F1
#
_entry.id   AF-A0A6G2FVA8-F1
#
_cell.length_a   1.000
_cell.length_b   1.000
_cell.length_c   1.000
_cell.angle_alpha   90.00
_cell.angle_beta   90.00
_cell.angle_gamma   90.00
#
_symmetry.space_group_name_H-M   'P 1'
#
loop_
_entity.id
_entity.type
_entity.pdbx_description
1 polymer ?
#
loop_
_entity_poly.entity_id
_entity_poly.type
_entity_poly.pdbx_seq_one_letter_code
_entity_poly.pdbx_strand_id
1 'polypeptide(L)'
;MYGDIVHDTEAEEPIALVVVNIPGLKAKEWEFADGETLADRNAKCPDDDEVIVVVPLDVLKEFLPEWNTRESAIPVEKLSDDEIPFAPFPSIRLVRVEDSHLRD
;
A
#
# COMPACT_ATOMS: atom_id res chain seq x y z
N MET A 1 9.05 -4.08 -1.00
CA MET A 1 8.85 -5.42 -1.59
C MET A 1 7.50 -5.93 -1.10
N TYR A 2 6.80 -6.77 -1.86
CA TYR A 2 5.51 -7.34 -1.42
C TYR A 2 5.68 -8.08 -0.10
N GLY A 3 4.77 -7.86 0.85
CA GLY A 3 4.84 -8.41 2.20
C GLY A 3 5.67 -7.58 3.19
N ASP A 4 6.36 -6.51 2.76
CA ASP A 4 7.02 -5.60 3.71
C ASP A 4 5.95 -4.96 4.61
N ILE A 5 6.25 -4.87 5.91
CA ILE A 5 5.42 -4.12 6.86
C ILE A 5 5.96 -2.70 6.93
N VAL A 6 5.08 -1.75 6.67
CA VAL A 6 5.36 -0.32 6.63
C VAL A 6 4.43 0.41 7.59
N HIS A 7 4.89 1.57 8.07
CA HIS A 7 4.09 2.53 8.81
C HIS A 7 4.02 3.83 8.04
N ASP A 8 2.87 4.48 8.09
CA ASP A 8 2.70 5.84 7.62
C ASP A 8 3.34 6.83 8.60
N THR A 9 4.22 7.68 8.08
CA THR A 9 4.97 8.67 8.87
C THR A 9 4.13 9.87 9.30
N GLU A 10 3.01 10.14 8.64
CA GLU A 10 2.10 11.22 9.02
C GLU A 10 1.02 10.78 10.03
N ALA A 11 0.90 9.48 10.33
CA ALA A 11 -0.07 8.98 11.29
C ALA A 11 0.38 9.24 12.74
N GLU A 12 -0.52 9.79 13.57
CA GLU A 12 -0.26 9.99 15.01
C GLU A 12 -0.09 8.65 15.74
N GLU A 13 -0.88 7.64 15.36
CA GLU A 13 -0.78 6.26 15.83
C GLU A 13 -0.57 5.34 14.62
N PRO A 14 0.69 4.98 14.30
CA PRO A 14 0.96 4.15 13.14
C PRO A 14 0.46 2.72 13.36
N ILE A 15 -0.31 2.22 12.40
CA ILE A 15 -0.74 0.82 12.33
C ILE A 15 0.15 0.05 11.37
N ALA A 16 0.24 -1.28 11.56
CA ALA A 16 0.95 -2.16 10.64
C ALA A 16 0.21 -2.25 9.30
N LEU A 17 0.84 -1.72 8.24
CA LEU A 17 0.35 -1.79 6.88
C LEU A 17 1.25 -2.72 6.09
N VAL A 18 0.67 -3.63 5.31
CA VAL A 18 1.42 -4.58 4.49
C VAL A 18 1.41 -4.10 3.04
N VAL A 19 2.58 -4.03 2.42
CA VAL A 19 2.70 -3.71 0.99
C VAL A 19 2.19 -4.88 0.17
N VAL A 20 1.08 -4.69 -0.53
CA VAL A 20 0.42 -5.74 -1.34
C VAL A 20 0.62 -5.55 -2.83
N ASN A 21 0.83 -4.30 -3.28
CA ASN A 21 1.05 -4.01 -4.69
C ASN A 21 1.92 -2.74 -4.90
N ILE A 22 2.68 -2.72 -5.98
CA ILE A 22 3.48 -1.59 -6.46
C ILE A 22 3.15 -1.48 -7.95
N PRO A 23 2.11 -0.72 -8.32
CA PRO A 23 1.60 -0.68 -9.69
C PRO A 23 2.58 -0.06 -10.71
N GLY A 24 3.69 0.54 -10.25
CA GLY A 24 4.63 1.26 -11.12
C GLY A 24 4.06 2.58 -11.64
N LEU A 25 3.03 3.11 -10.96
CA LEU A 25 2.42 4.41 -11.24
C LEU A 25 3.02 5.48 -10.34
N LYS A 26 3.02 6.73 -10.82
CA LYS A 26 3.34 7.91 -10.03
C LYS A 26 2.11 8.43 -9.29
N ALA A 27 2.32 9.17 -8.20
CA ALA A 27 1.24 9.72 -7.39
C ALA A 27 0.24 10.56 -8.19
N LYS A 28 0.69 11.30 -9.20
CA LYS A 28 -0.20 12.05 -10.12
C LYS A 28 -0.96 11.21 -11.14
N GLU A 29 -0.57 9.96 -11.34
CA GLU A 29 -1.21 9.06 -12.29
C GLU A 29 -2.29 8.20 -11.62
N TRP A 30 -2.24 8.08 -10.29
CA TRP A 30 -3.28 7.42 -9.51
C TRP A 30 -4.45 8.36 -9.23
N GLU A 31 -5.59 8.13 -9.88
CA GLU A 31 -6.80 8.94 -9.75
C GLU A 31 -7.85 8.22 -8.88
N PHE A 32 -8.53 9.00 -8.03
CA PHE A 32 -9.67 8.56 -7.24
C PHE A 32 -11.00 8.86 -7.95
N ALA A 33 -12.09 8.23 -7.50
CA ALA A 33 -13.41 8.36 -8.13
C ALA A 33 -13.99 9.80 -8.14
N ASP A 34 -13.48 10.69 -7.29
CA ASP A 34 -13.83 12.11 -7.25
C ASP A 34 -12.98 12.98 -8.19
N GLY A 35 -12.04 12.38 -8.93
CA GLY A 35 -11.16 13.04 -9.89
C GLY A 35 -9.90 13.67 -9.27
N GLU A 36 -9.70 13.53 -7.95
CA GLU A 36 -8.42 13.91 -7.33
C GLU A 36 -7.38 12.82 -7.56
N THR A 37 -6.11 13.22 -7.65
CA THR A 37 -4.99 12.27 -7.70
C THR A 37 -4.41 11.98 -6.31
N LEU A 38 -3.59 10.94 -6.20
CA LEU A 38 -2.81 10.70 -4.98
C LEU A 38 -1.89 11.88 -4.66
N ALA A 39 -1.34 12.54 -5.67
CA ALA A 39 -0.56 13.76 -5.50
C ALA A 39 -1.40 14.91 -4.92
N ASP A 40 -2.65 15.11 -5.39
CA ASP A 40 -3.52 16.18 -4.88
C ASP A 40 -3.83 15.99 -3.39
N ARG A 41 -4.12 14.76 -2.99
CA ARG A 41 -4.38 14.41 -1.58
C ARG A 41 -3.12 14.41 -0.70
N ASN A 42 -1.94 14.42 -1.31
CA ASN A 42 -0.65 14.40 -0.65
C ASN A 42 0.23 15.54 -1.15
N ALA A 43 -0.27 16.79 -1.16
CA ALA A 43 0.41 17.95 -1.74
C ALA A 43 1.82 18.26 -1.17
N LYS A 44 2.19 17.67 -0.02
CA LYS A 44 3.55 17.76 0.54
C LYS A 44 4.55 16.78 -0.09
N CYS A 45 4.06 15.73 -0.73
CA CYS A 45 4.85 14.70 -1.38
C CYS A 45 5.08 15.07 -2.87
N PRO A 46 6.18 14.61 -3.48
CA PRO A 46 6.40 14.79 -4.91
C PRO A 46 5.27 14.16 -5.74
N ASP A 47 4.89 14.81 -6.85
CA ASP A 47 3.85 14.34 -7.76
C ASP A 47 4.30 13.11 -8.57
N ASP A 48 5.62 12.94 -8.71
CA ASP A 48 6.28 11.83 -9.38
C ASP A 48 6.71 10.70 -8.45
N ASP A 49 6.35 10.77 -7.16
CA ASP A 49 6.62 9.71 -6.19
C ASP A 49 5.88 8.42 -6.54
N GLU A 50 6.49 7.27 -6.22
CA GLU A 50 5.93 5.97 -6.55
C GLU A 50 4.70 5.66 -5.69
N VAL A 51 3.66 5.10 -6.31
CA VAL A 51 2.46 4.64 -5.60
C VAL A 51 2.72 3.28 -4.99
N ILE A 52 2.45 3.16 -3.69
CA ILE A 52 2.49 1.90 -2.96
C ILE A 52 1.07 1.60 -2.46
N VAL A 53 0.57 0.41 -2.77
CA VAL A 53 -0.73 -0.04 -2.27
C VAL A 53 -0.53 -0.93 -1.06
N VAL A 54 -1.21 -0.59 0.03
CA VAL A 54 -1.11 -1.29 1.30
C VAL A 54 -2.47 -1.72 1.82
N VAL A 55 -2.47 -2.75 2.67
CA VAL A 55 -3.65 -3.24 3.41
C VAL A 55 -3.27 -3.38 4.88
N PRO A 56 -4.16 -3.03 5.83
CA PRO A 56 -3.90 -3.27 7.25
C PRO A 56 -3.62 -4.75 7.53
N LEU A 57 -2.60 -5.01 8.35
CA LEU A 57 -2.17 -6.38 8.67
C LEU A 57 -3.30 -7.24 9.25
N ASP A 58 -4.13 -6.67 10.13
CA ASP A 58 -5.22 -7.42 10.75
C ASP A 58 -6.32 -7.80 9.76
N VAL A 59 -6.58 -6.93 8.77
CA VAL A 59 -7.47 -7.24 7.64
C VAL A 59 -6.89 -8.39 6.81
N LEU A 60 -5.60 -8.36 6.46
CA LEU A 60 -5.00 -9.46 5.72
C LEU A 60 -5.03 -10.78 6.49
N LYS A 61 -4.80 -10.77 7.81
CA LYS A 61 -4.90 -11.99 8.62
C LYS A 61 -6.30 -12.61 8.60
N GLU A 62 -7.33 -11.78 8.53
CA GLU A 62 -8.73 -12.22 8.49
C GLU A 62 -9.15 -12.72 7.11
N PHE A 63 -8.90 -11.92 6.07
CA PHE A 63 -9.41 -12.19 4.72
C PHE A 63 -8.45 -13.03 3.86
N LEU A 64 -7.15 -12.97 4.13
CA LEU A 64 -6.11 -13.66 3.35
C LEU A 64 -5.00 -14.20 4.26
N PRO A 65 -5.26 -15.20 5.11
CA PRO A 65 -4.31 -15.67 6.15
C PRO A 65 -2.95 -16.12 5.61
N GLU A 66 -2.89 -16.50 4.32
CA GLU A 66 -1.67 -16.89 3.61
C GLU A 66 -0.88 -15.72 2.99
N TRP A 67 -1.26 -14.46 3.27
CA TRP A 67 -0.66 -13.25 2.69
C TRP A 67 0.88 -13.21 2.79
N ASN A 68 1.43 -13.73 3.89
CA ASN A 68 2.86 -13.70 4.21
C ASN A 68 3.69 -14.76 3.47
N THR A 69 3.03 -15.70 2.78
CA THR A 69 3.68 -16.74 1.96
C THR A 69 3.65 -16.42 0.47
N ARG A 70 3.03 -15.30 0.07
CA ARG A 70 2.82 -14.95 -1.33
C ARG A 70 4.07 -14.30 -1.91
N GLU A 71 4.60 -14.88 -2.98
CA GLU A 71 5.74 -14.34 -3.72
C GLU A 71 5.36 -13.24 -4.74
N SER A 72 4.06 -13.04 -4.98
CA SER A 72 3.55 -12.15 -6.01
C SER A 72 2.65 -11.06 -5.44
N ALA A 73 2.61 -9.92 -6.13
CA ALA A 73 1.66 -8.84 -5.87
C ALA A 73 0.20 -9.35 -5.81
N ILE A 74 -0.63 -8.66 -5.04
CA ILE A 74 -2.08 -8.80 -5.11
C ILE A 74 -2.60 -7.69 -6.02
N PRO A 75 -3.20 -8.01 -7.18
CA PRO A 75 -3.76 -7.01 -8.07
C PRO A 75 -4.82 -6.17 -7.36
N VAL A 76 -4.87 -4.86 -7.65
CA VAL A 76 -5.86 -3.94 -7.05
C VAL A 76 -7.29 -4.35 -7.39
N GLU A 77 -7.50 -4.86 -8.61
CA GLU A 77 -8.78 -5.40 -9.06
C GLU A 77 -9.24 -6.55 -8.15
N LYS A 78 -8.32 -7.45 -7.79
CA LYS A 78 -8.62 -8.56 -6.88
C LYS A 78 -8.97 -8.08 -5.47
N LEU A 79 -8.25 -7.08 -4.95
CA LEU A 79 -8.59 -6.50 -3.63
C LEU A 79 -9.99 -5.89 -3.64
N SER A 80 -10.37 -5.26 -4.76
CA SER A 80 -11.71 -4.69 -4.95
C SER A 80 -12.79 -5.76 -5.06
N ASP A 81 -12.55 -6.81 -5.85
CA ASP A 81 -13.48 -7.93 -6.04
C ASP A 81 -13.72 -8.72 -4.74
N ASP A 82 -12.68 -8.91 -3.94
CA ASP A 82 -12.73 -9.60 -2.65
C ASP A 82 -13.22 -8.68 -1.50
N GLU A 83 -13.63 -7.45 -1.80
CA GLU A 83 -14.05 -6.41 -0.84
C GLU A 83 -13.03 -6.14 0.28
N ILE A 84 -11.73 -6.33 -0.02
CA ILE A 84 -10.63 -6.13 0.92
C ILE A 84 -10.26 -4.64 0.93
N PRO A 85 -10.37 -3.94 2.07
CA PRO A 85 -10.03 -2.53 2.14
C PRO A 85 -8.52 -2.32 1.92
N PHE A 86 -8.17 -1.49 0.94
CA PHE A 86 -6.80 -1.12 0.63
C PHE A 86 -6.66 0.40 0.53
N ALA A 87 -5.42 0.89 0.65
CA ALA A 87 -5.12 2.30 0.51
C ALA A 87 -3.82 2.51 -0.29
N PRO A 88 -3.81 3.44 -1.26
CA PRO A 88 -2.60 3.88 -1.95
C PRO A 88 -1.89 4.98 -1.15
N PHE A 89 -0.56 4.96 -1.14
CA PHE A 89 0.29 5.97 -0.50
C PHE A 89 1.48 6.33 -1.40
N PRO A 90 1.94 7.60 -1.37
CA PRO A 90 3.25 7.95 -1.90
C PRO A 90 4.35 7.19 -1.12
N SER A 91 5.32 6.61 -1.83
CA SER A 91 6.39 5.81 -1.23
C SER A 91 7.15 6.55 -0.11
N ILE A 92 7.34 7.87 -0.26
CA ILE A 92 8.07 8.70 0.70
C ILE A 92 7.38 8.80 2.07
N ARG A 93 6.05 8.60 2.11
CA ARG A 93 5.27 8.64 3.34
C ARG A 93 5.41 7.37 4.17
N LEU A 94 5.88 6.28 3.56
CA LEU A 94 5.95 4.97 4.18
C LEU A 94 7.35 4.67 4.69
N VAL A 95 7.45 4.31 5.96
CA VAL A 95 8.69 3.80 6.55
C VAL A 95 8.56 2.30 6.76
N ARG A 96 9.52 1.56 6.21
CA ARG A 96 9.62 0.11 6.41
C ARG A 96 10.05 -0.18 7.85
N VAL A 97 9.31 -1.04 8.52
CA VAL A 97 9.58 -1.47 9.90
C VAL A 97 9.91 -2.95 10.00
N GLU A 98 9.37 -3.78 9.11
CA GLU A 98 9.71 -5.20 9.00
C GLU A 98 9.89 -5.57 7.53
N ASP A 99 10.90 -6.38 7.25
CA ASP A 99 11.12 -6.92 5.91
C ASP A 99 10.14 -8.06 5.65
N SER A 100 9.70 -8.16 4.39
CA SER A 100 9.00 -9.33 3.90
C SER A 100 9.82 -10.59 4.17
N HIS A 101 9.16 -11.70 4.51
CA HIS A 101 9.79 -13.02 4.61
C HIS A 101 10.46 -13.48 3.30
N LEU A 102 10.21 -12.79 2.18
CA LEU A 102 10.83 -13.04 0.88
C LEU A 102 12.21 -12.38 0.71
N ARG A 103 12.61 -11.49 1.64
CA ARG A 103 13.97 -10.98 1.72
C ARG A 103 14.79 -11.91 2.61
N ASP A 104 15.49 -12.85 1.97
CA ASP A 104 16.56 -13.65 2.57
C ASP A 104 17.68 -12.75 3.13
#